data_AF-A0A141RR50-F1
#
_entry.id   AF-A0A141RR50-F1
#
_cell.length_a   1.000
_cell.length_b   1.000
_cell.length_c   1.000
_cell.angle_alpha   90.00
_cell.angle_beta   90.00
_cell.angle_gamma   90.00
#
_symmetry.space_group_name_H-M   'P 1'
#
loop_
_entity.id
_entity.type
_entity.pdbx_description
1 polymer ?
#
loop_
_entity_poly.entity_id
_entity_poly.type
_entity_poly.pdbx_seq_one_letter_code
_entity_poly.pdbx_strand_id
1 'polypeptide(L)'
;MWGGNLSYIGFTNFDWGSDLADKTPGSFRSSNSIASSHILALGYDHWHYSVVARYFHNGGQWADGANLNFGDGPFEVKSTGWGYYLVVGYNF
;
A
#
# COMPACT_ATOMS: atom_id res chain seq x y z
N MET A 1 29.11 -10.21 11.68
CA MET A 1 27.92 -9.59 11.02
C MET A 1 28.26 -8.14 10.70
N TRP A 2 27.63 -7.53 9.70
CA TRP A 2 28.00 -6.27 9.02
C TRP A 2 27.76 -4.99 9.86
N GLY A 3 27.94 -5.06 11.18
CA GLY A 3 27.77 -3.95 12.13
C GLY A 3 26.33 -3.52 12.43
N GLY A 4 25.36 -3.88 11.59
CA GLY A 4 23.94 -3.54 11.77
C GLY A 4 23.06 -4.69 12.25
N ASN A 5 21.89 -4.35 12.78
CA ASN A 5 20.82 -5.27 13.16
C ASN A 5 19.77 -5.36 12.04
N LEU A 6 19.58 -6.57 11.51
CA LEU A 6 18.54 -6.85 10.52
C LEU A 6 17.27 -7.34 11.21
N SER A 7 16.14 -6.70 10.92
CA SER A 7 14.83 -7.10 11.42
C SER A 7 13.77 -7.13 10.32
N TYR A 8 12.71 -7.91 10.57
CA TYR A 8 11.54 -7.98 9.72
C TYR A 8 10.33 -7.44 10.48
N ILE A 9 9.56 -6.55 9.84
CA ILE A 9 8.32 -5.99 10.38
C ILE A 9 7.21 -6.24 9.38
N GLY A 10 6.10 -6.81 9.85
CA GLY A 10 4.91 -7.07 9.04
C GLY A 10 3.66 -6.54 9.71
N PHE A 11 2.80 -5.88 8.94
CA PHE A 11 1.47 -5.48 9.40
C PHE A 11 0.49 -5.43 8.23
N THR A 12 -0.78 -5.71 8.50
CA THR A 12 -1.84 -5.70 7.51
C THR A 12 -3.07 -4.99 8.06
N ASN A 13 -3.62 -4.09 7.26
CA ASN A 13 -4.93 -3.50 7.51
C ASN A 13 -5.96 -4.21 6.62
N PHE A 14 -7.00 -4.75 7.26
CA PHE A 14 -8.19 -5.29 6.61
C PHE A 14 -9.33 -4.33 6.91
N ASP A 15 -9.82 -3.65 5.89
CA ASP A 15 -10.95 -2.73 6.00
C ASP A 15 -12.13 -3.33 5.24
N TRP A 16 -13.27 -3.51 5.91
CA TRP A 16 -14.47 -4.08 5.32
C TRP A 16 -15.74 -3.46 5.92
N GLY A 17 -16.87 -3.68 5.26
CA GLY A 17 -18.17 -3.19 5.73
C GLY A 17 -18.41 -1.70 5.46
N SER A 18 -17.65 -1.09 4.56
CA SER A 18 -17.91 0.27 4.11
C SER A 18 -19.08 0.30 3.12
N ASP A 19 -19.95 1.30 3.23
CA ASP A 19 -21.03 1.58 2.29
C ASP A 19 -20.59 2.43 1.09
N LEU A 20 -19.28 2.65 0.92
CA LEU A 20 -18.76 3.56 -0.10
C LEU A 20 -19.06 3.10 -1.52
N ALA A 21 -19.02 1.79 -1.78
CA ALA A 21 -19.42 1.23 -3.06
C ALA A 21 -20.91 1.50 -3.36
N ASP A 22 -21.77 1.35 -2.36
CA ASP A 22 -23.22 1.54 -2.50
C ASP A 22 -23.60 3.01 -2.68
N LYS A 23 -22.88 3.91 -2.01
CA LYS A 23 -23.11 5.36 -2.07
C LYS A 23 -22.49 6.05 -3.28
N THR A 24 -21.66 5.34 -4.05
CA THR A 24 -20.96 5.92 -5.20
C THR A 24 -21.52 5.39 -6.51
N PRO A 25 -22.20 6.22 -7.32
CA PRO A 25 -22.66 5.81 -8.64
C PRO A 25 -21.49 5.42 -9.54
N GLY A 26 -21.63 4.35 -10.34
CA GLY A 26 -20.63 3.99 -11.36
C GLY A 26 -19.64 2.88 -10.99
N SER A 27 -19.88 2.14 -9.90
CA SER A 27 -19.16 0.89 -9.56
C SER A 27 -17.62 0.98 -9.53
N PHE A 28 -17.06 2.18 -9.31
CA PHE A 28 -15.60 2.42 -9.27
C PHE A 28 -15.02 2.44 -7.85
N ARG A 29 -15.85 2.21 -6.83
CA ARG A 29 -15.44 2.10 -5.42
C ARG A 29 -15.73 0.69 -4.90
N SER A 30 -15.00 0.28 -3.87
CA SER A 30 -15.15 -1.01 -3.18
C SER A 30 -15.60 -0.81 -1.72
N SER A 31 -16.37 -1.77 -1.20
CA SER A 31 -16.80 -1.82 0.20
C SER A 31 -15.71 -2.35 1.15
N ASN A 32 -14.59 -2.79 0.59
CA ASN A 32 -13.43 -3.31 1.31
C ASN A 32 -12.11 -2.82 0.69
N SER A 33 -11.04 -2.93 1.48
CA SER A 33 -9.67 -2.61 1.08
C SER A 33 -8.69 -3.41 1.96
N ILE A 34 -7.57 -3.84 1.39
CA ILE A 34 -6.46 -4.43 2.15
C ILE A 34 -5.19 -3.67 1.81
N ALA A 35 -4.40 -3.35 2.84
CA ALA A 35 -3.03 -2.88 2.69
C ALA A 35 -2.11 -3.70 3.60
N SER A 36 -1.26 -4.54 3.01
CA SER A 36 -0.32 -5.42 3.72
C SER A 36 1.11 -4.96 3.47
N SER A 37 1.87 -4.72 4.53
CA SER A 37 3.26 -4.23 4.45
C SER A 37 4.25 -5.27 4.96
N HIS A 38 5.32 -5.45 4.21
CA HIS A 38 6.46 -6.31 4.53
C HIS A 38 7.72 -5.45 4.49
N ILE A 39 8.37 -5.29 5.64
CA ILE A 39 9.50 -4.38 5.80
C ILE A 39 10.71 -5.20 6.23
N LEU A 40 11.80 -5.06 5.49
CA LEU A 40 13.12 -5.50 5.90
C LEU A 40 13.93 -4.27 6.28
N ALA A 41 14.31 -4.16 7.56
CA ALA A 41 14.97 -3.00 8.12
C ALA A 41 16.37 -3.35 8.62
N LEU A 42 17.37 -2.59 8.19
CA LEU A 42 18.76 -2.66 8.64
C LEU A 42 19.08 -1.42 9.47
N GLY A 43 19.20 -1.60 10.79
CA GLY A 43 19.52 -0.54 11.74
C GLY A 43 20.98 -0.57 12.18
N TYR A 44 21.58 0.61 12.31
CA TYR A 44 22.84 0.89 13.00
C TYR A 44 22.56 1.76 14.24
N ASP A 45 23.61 2.23 14.90
CA ASP A 45 23.52 3.09 16.10
C ASP A 45 22.62 4.31 15.87
N HIS A 46 22.76 4.95 14.70
CA HIS A 46 21.89 6.05 14.30
C HIS A 46 21.24 5.86 12.94
N TRP A 47 22.00 5.44 11.92
CA TRP A 47 21.45 5.27 10.58
C TRP A 47 20.56 4.03 10.47
N HIS A 48 19.46 4.13 9.74
CA HIS A 48 18.65 2.98 9.37
C HIS A 48 18.22 3.03 7.90
N TYR A 49 18.11 1.85 7.30
CA TYR A 49 17.72 1.62 5.92
C TYR A 49 16.61 0.59 5.89
N SER A 50 15.52 0.84 5.16
CA SER A 50 14.44 -0.14 5.03
C SER A 50 13.99 -0.28 3.59
N VAL A 51 13.76 -1.52 3.18
CA VAL A 51 13.00 -1.86 1.97
C VAL A 51 11.61 -2.29 2.39
N VAL A 52 10.59 -1.74 1.72
CA VAL A 52 9.19 -2.06 2.00
C VAL A 52 8.55 -2.59 0.74
N ALA A 53 7.98 -3.80 0.82
CA ALA A 53 7.03 -4.31 -0.17
C ALA A 53 5.63 -4.19 0.42
N ARG A 54 4.74 -3.46 -0.25
CA ARG A 54 3.34 -3.29 0.17
C ARG A 54 2.42 -3.86 -0.88
N TYR A 55 1.59 -4.81 -0.48
CA TYR A 55 0.50 -5.32 -1.29
C TYR A 55 -0.79 -4.58 -0.98
N PHE A 56 -1.53 -4.27 -2.03
CA PHE A 56 -2.87 -3.71 -1.96
C PHE A 56 -3.89 -4.64 -2.62
N HIS A 57 -5.08 -4.69 -2.04
CA HIS A 57 -6.29 -5.20 -2.69
C HIS A 57 -7.35 -4.11 -2.58
N ASN A 58 -7.89 -3.64 -3.70
CA ASN A 58 -8.79 -2.48 -3.75
C ASN A 58 -8.22 -1.27 -2.98
N GLY A 59 -6.92 -0.98 -3.20
CA GLY A 59 -6.20 0.04 -2.45
C GLY A 59 -6.93 1.39 -2.39
N GLY A 60 -7.14 1.90 -1.17
CA GLY A 60 -7.90 3.14 -0.97
C GLY A 60 -9.38 3.02 -1.35
N GLN A 61 -9.94 1.80 -1.28
CA GLN A 61 -11.30 1.44 -1.67
C GLN A 61 -11.66 1.77 -3.13
N TRP A 62 -10.68 1.80 -4.02
CA TRP A 62 -10.97 1.82 -5.45
C TRP A 62 -11.32 0.41 -5.92
N ALA A 63 -12.34 0.28 -6.77
CA ALA A 63 -12.64 -1.00 -7.41
C ALA A 63 -11.58 -1.29 -8.47
N ASP A 64 -10.84 -2.38 -8.31
CA ASP A 64 -9.81 -2.77 -9.27
C ASP A 64 -10.42 -3.10 -10.64
N GLY A 65 -9.77 -2.64 -11.71
CA GLY A 65 -10.26 -2.83 -13.08
C GLY A 65 -11.37 -1.87 -13.50
N ALA A 66 -11.83 -0.97 -12.63
CA ALA A 66 -12.79 0.06 -13.00
C ALA A 66 -12.21 1.00 -14.07
N ASN A 67 -13.01 1.34 -15.09
CA ASN A 67 -12.62 2.30 -16.11
C ASN A 67 -13.10 3.70 -15.72
N LEU A 68 -12.19 4.67 -15.72
CA LEU A 68 -12.43 6.07 -15.40
C LEU A 68 -11.93 6.96 -16.54
N ASN A 69 -12.38 8.21 -16.57
CA ASN A 69 -11.86 9.21 -17.49
C ASN A 69 -11.87 10.57 -16.78
N PHE A 70 -10.69 11.13 -16.54
CA PHE A 70 -10.52 12.42 -15.86
C PHE A 70 -10.31 13.58 -16.83
N GLY A 71 -10.71 13.42 -18.10
CA GLY A 71 -10.60 14.44 -19.14
C GLY A 71 -9.47 14.22 -20.14
N ASP A 72 -8.68 13.15 -19.97
CA ASP A 72 -7.50 12.84 -20.81
C ASP A 72 -7.58 11.42 -21.42
N GLY A 73 -8.80 10.91 -21.56
CA GLY A 73 -9.09 9.58 -22.09
C GLY A 73 -9.40 8.53 -21.02
N PRO A 74 -9.98 7.39 -21.42
CA PRO A 74 -10.28 6.30 -20.51
C PRO A 74 -9.00 5.63 -20.00
N PHE A 75 -8.97 5.30 -18.71
CA PHE A 75 -7.92 4.52 -18.09
C PHE A 75 -8.53 3.50 -17.11
N GLU A 76 -7.80 2.41 -16.90
CA GLU A 76 -8.17 1.36 -15.97
C GLU A 76 -7.49 1.60 -14.61
N VAL A 77 -8.26 1.52 -13.54
CA VAL A 77 -7.75 1.63 -12.17
C VAL A 77 -6.95 0.38 -11.80
N LYS A 78 -5.71 0.59 -11.34
CA LYS A 78 -4.80 -0.46 -10.85
C LYS A 78 -4.59 -0.32 -9.35
N SER A 79 -5.60 -0.73 -8.60
CA SER A 79 -5.66 -0.60 -7.13
C SER A 79 -5.26 -1.88 -6.39
N THR A 80 -5.18 -3.01 -7.10
CA THR A 80 -4.68 -4.29 -6.59
C THR A 80 -3.30 -4.57 -7.17
N GLY A 81 -2.31 -4.79 -6.31
CA GLY A 81 -0.93 -5.02 -6.74
C GLY A 81 0.11 -4.64 -5.70
N TRP A 82 1.36 -4.56 -6.14
CA TRP A 82 2.50 -4.26 -5.29
C TRP A 82 3.01 -2.83 -5.49
N GLY A 83 3.35 -2.18 -4.38
CA GLY A 83 4.13 -0.94 -4.33
C GLY A 83 5.38 -1.13 -3.47
N TYR A 84 6.43 -0.37 -3.76
CA TYR A 84 7.73 -0.50 -3.09
C TYR A 84 8.21 0.85 -2.55
N TYR A 85 8.84 0.82 -1.38
CA TYR A 85 9.42 2.02 -0.75
C TYR A 85 10.85 1.75 -0.30
N LEU A 86 11.69 2.77 -0.43
CA LEU A 86 13.02 2.82 0.18
C LEU A 86 13.01 3.91 1.25
N VAL A 87 13.47 3.57 2.45
CA VAL A 87 13.54 4.50 3.58
C VAL A 87 14.99 4.59 4.04
N VAL A 88 15.49 5.82 4.20
CA VAL A 88 16.78 6.11 4.82
C VAL A 88 16.54 7.16 5.89
N GLY A 89 17.00 6.89 7.11
CA GLY A 89 16.78 7.80 8.23
C GLY A 89 17.87 7.72 9.30
N TYR A 90 17.77 8.62 10.27
CA TYR A 90 18.68 8.77 11.40
C TYR A 90 17.88 8.81 12.70
N ASN A 91 18.25 7.97 13.67
CA ASN A 91 17.71 7.94 15.02
C ASN A 91 18.51 8.93 15.89
N PHE A 92 17.84 9.95 16.43
CA PHE A 92 18.45 11.01 17.26
C PHE A 92 18.67 10.58 18.70
#